data_AF-A0A5C3M449-F1
#
_entry.id   AF-A0A5C3M449-F1
#
_cell.length_a   1.000
_cell.length_b   1.000
_cell.length_c   1.000
_cell.angle_alpha   90.00
_cell.angle_beta   90.00
_cell.angle_gamma   90.00
#
_symmetry.space_group_name_H-M   'P 1'
#
loop_
_entity.id
_entity.type
_entity.pdbx_description
1 polymer ?
#
loop_
_entity_poly.entity_id
_entity_poly.type
_entity_poly.pdbx_seq_one_letter_code
_entity_poly.pdbx_strand_id
1 'polypeptide(L)'
;MLPTALTSLLVSILGVFIAGPDSEHRPQFDPSIPSLLKLELRHLHAVSPDARVLFSDISIPHSLRVQGNTNTSYTIQPRSIKTYRPPSFDAYSRARTRSLRFGQSESLDWGEEDILGPDVERREVLLELAKMTNNAYVEPEDPAWYPLDQRWNTSHRFGWEPDADGFRGRVFATPDNSTVVVSIKGTSAGLFGGGGPTAKKDKLNDNLLFSCCCAKVDWTWTPVCGCYRNGWKCDQTCLERALIDDSLFYPIGTNLYNNLTYMYPESNIWIIGHSLGGALASLLGVTFGSPVVTFECPGERMAASRLHLPSPPSTHHITHVYHTADPIPMGTCNGVLSSCALGGYAMESRCHLGKSIIYDTVSNLTWPVDIRTHGIVNVIERLLSEPWAPSVEVGREVPEAKAEVDCVECYSWEFGDFPVAK
;
A
#
# COMPACT_ATOMS: atom_id res chain seq x y z
N MET A 1 9.79 -11.57 75.66
CA MET A 1 9.60 -10.53 74.62
C MET A 1 10.94 -10.37 73.90
N LEU A 2 10.95 -10.53 72.57
CA LEU A 2 12.09 -10.44 71.62
C LEU A 2 12.81 -9.06 71.66
N PRO A 3 13.99 -8.82 71.03
CA PRO A 3 14.49 -9.34 69.73
C PRO A 3 16.01 -9.70 69.65
N THR A 4 16.49 -10.71 68.91
CA THR A 4 16.76 -10.84 67.45
C THR A 4 17.52 -9.69 66.77
N ALA A 5 18.85 -9.77 66.76
CA ALA A 5 19.73 -9.18 65.74
C ALA A 5 21.13 -9.85 65.78
N LEU A 6 21.32 -11.02 65.15
CA LEU A 6 22.66 -11.55 64.83
C LEU A 6 22.60 -12.77 63.91
N THR A 7 22.41 -12.54 62.61
CA THR A 7 22.71 -13.53 61.56
C THR A 7 23.09 -12.81 60.27
N SER A 8 24.27 -12.20 60.27
CA SER A 8 24.97 -11.80 59.04
C SER A 8 26.46 -12.05 59.25
N LEU A 9 26.87 -13.30 59.00
CA LEU A 9 28.22 -13.74 58.63
C LEU A 9 28.21 -15.27 58.76
N LEU A 10 28.12 -16.00 57.64
CA LEU A 10 28.59 -17.40 57.44
C LEU A 10 27.83 -18.08 56.28
N VAL A 11 27.89 -17.52 55.07
CA VAL A 11 27.87 -18.33 53.83
C VAL A 11 28.74 -17.64 52.79
N SER A 12 30.03 -17.64 53.04
CA SER A 12 31.04 -17.51 52.00
C SER A 12 31.93 -18.74 52.14
N ILE A 13 32.32 -19.32 51.01
CA ILE A 13 33.17 -20.52 50.85
C ILE A 13 32.38 -21.84 50.78
N LEU A 14 31.62 -22.00 49.69
CA LEU A 14 31.40 -23.31 49.04
C LEU A 14 31.06 -23.05 47.56
N GLY A 15 32.07 -22.55 46.84
CA GLY A 15 31.97 -22.16 45.44
C GLY A 15 33.32 -22.29 44.75
N VAL A 16 33.99 -23.42 44.94
CA VAL A 16 35.19 -23.81 44.17
C VAL A 16 35.05 -25.31 43.88
N PHE A 17 35.29 -25.68 42.62
CA PHE A 17 35.25 -27.03 42.03
C PHE A 17 33.94 -27.50 41.37
N ILE A 18 33.49 -26.80 40.32
CA ILE A 18 33.09 -27.45 39.06
C ILE A 18 33.56 -26.55 37.90
N ALA A 19 34.70 -26.90 37.30
CA ALA A 19 35.16 -26.33 36.04
C ALA A 19 35.01 -27.42 34.97
N GLY A 20 34.05 -27.24 34.05
CA GLY A 20 33.94 -27.95 32.78
C GLY A 20 33.99 -26.94 31.64
N PRO A 21 34.58 -27.26 30.48
CA PRO A 21 34.82 -26.31 29.41
C PRO A 21 33.63 -26.30 28.45
N ASP A 22 32.71 -25.35 28.59
CA ASP A 22 31.80 -24.99 27.50
C ASP A 22 31.87 -23.49 27.30
N SER A 23 32.71 -23.08 26.36
CA SER A 23 32.75 -21.73 25.83
C SER A 23 31.44 -21.50 25.07
N GLU A 24 30.44 -20.96 25.77
CA GLU A 24 29.24 -20.36 25.18
C GLU A 24 29.66 -19.38 24.08
N HIS A 25 29.53 -19.79 22.81
CA HIS A 25 29.29 -18.84 21.73
C HIS A 25 27.89 -18.27 21.95
N ARG A 26 27.76 -17.27 22.83
CA ARG A 26 26.62 -16.36 22.74
C ARG A 26 26.79 -15.58 21.44
N PRO A 27 25.89 -15.69 20.46
CA PRO A 27 25.91 -14.76 19.34
C PRO A 27 25.82 -13.35 19.90
N GLN A 28 26.83 -12.52 19.60
CA GLN A 28 26.77 -11.09 19.87
C GLN A 28 25.56 -10.55 19.09
N PHE A 29 24.51 -10.17 19.82
CA PHE A 29 23.43 -9.38 19.26
C PHE A 29 24.03 -8.05 18.84
N ASP A 30 24.11 -7.81 17.54
CA ASP A 30 24.39 -6.50 16.98
C ASP A 30 23.09 -5.68 17.05
N PRO A 31 22.99 -4.65 17.90
CA PRO A 31 21.80 -3.81 18.00
C PRO A 31 21.55 -2.96 16.75
N SER A 32 22.45 -2.97 15.76
CA SER A 32 22.30 -2.20 14.52
C SER A 32 21.43 -2.87 13.45
N ILE A 33 21.11 -4.16 13.58
CA ILE A 33 20.24 -4.88 12.64
C ILE A 33 18.90 -5.14 13.32
N PRO A 34 17.82 -4.45 12.90
CA PRO A 34 16.48 -4.74 13.38
C PRO A 34 16.14 -6.22 13.23
N SER A 35 15.58 -6.83 14.26
CA SER A 35 15.14 -8.22 14.21
C SER A 35 14.11 -8.43 13.11
N LEU A 36 14.18 -9.57 12.42
CA LEU A 36 13.18 -9.98 11.43
C LEU A 36 11.77 -9.94 12.02
N LEU A 37 10.84 -9.30 11.32
CA LEU A 37 9.43 -9.28 11.68
C LEU A 37 8.78 -10.56 11.19
N LYS A 38 8.01 -11.23 12.05
CA LYS A 38 7.15 -12.35 11.69
C LYS A 38 5.72 -11.86 11.64
N LEU A 39 5.12 -11.82 10.46
CA LEU A 39 3.77 -11.28 10.24
C LEU A 39 2.77 -12.42 10.00
N GLU A 40 1.69 -12.41 10.74
CA GLU A 40 0.60 -13.39 10.66
C GLU A 40 -0.67 -12.70 10.17
N LEU A 41 -1.47 -13.36 9.33
CA LEU A 41 -2.78 -12.84 8.92
C LEU A 41 -3.70 -12.76 10.14
N ARG A 42 -4.23 -11.57 10.44
CA ARG A 42 -5.13 -11.30 11.56
C ARG A 42 -6.56 -11.10 11.14
N HIS A 43 -6.78 -10.24 10.14
CA HIS A 43 -8.11 -9.78 9.77
C HIS A 43 -8.31 -9.75 8.26
N LEU A 44 -9.55 -9.96 7.85
CA LEU A 44 -10.06 -9.48 6.57
C LEU A 44 -10.73 -8.13 6.81
N HIS A 45 -10.56 -7.18 5.89
CA HIS A 45 -11.35 -5.95 5.87
C HIS A 45 -12.13 -5.86 4.58
N ALA A 46 -13.35 -5.33 4.68
CA ALA A 46 -14.24 -5.11 3.55
C ALA A 46 -15.16 -3.92 3.85
N VAL A 47 -15.96 -3.52 2.87
CA VAL A 47 -16.87 -2.40 2.99
C VAL A 47 -18.32 -2.83 2.76
N SER A 48 -19.20 -2.35 3.64
CA SER A 48 -20.64 -2.52 3.48
C SER A 48 -21.20 -1.68 2.33
N PRO A 49 -22.41 -1.97 1.82
CA PRO A 49 -23.06 -1.12 0.82
C PRO A 49 -23.19 0.36 1.24
N ASP A 50 -23.27 0.63 2.55
CA ASP A 50 -23.33 1.98 3.15
C ASP A 50 -21.94 2.61 3.38
N ALA A 51 -20.90 2.13 2.69
CA ALA A 51 -19.51 2.61 2.79
C ALA A 51 -18.86 2.49 4.18
N ARG A 52 -19.33 1.56 5.03
CA ARG A 52 -18.71 1.31 6.35
C ARG A 52 -17.65 0.22 6.27
N VAL A 53 -16.48 0.48 6.86
CA VAL A 53 -15.41 -0.51 6.99
C VAL A 53 -15.80 -1.53 8.05
N LEU A 54 -15.72 -2.80 7.68
CA LEU A 54 -16.02 -3.93 8.53
C LEU A 54 -14.77 -4.84 8.61
N PHE A 55 -14.55 -5.48 9.76
CA PHE A 55 -13.46 -6.44 9.96
C PHE A 55 -14.00 -7.82 10.30
N SER A 56 -13.30 -8.84 9.83
CA SER A 56 -13.52 -10.23 10.24
C SER A 56 -12.22 -10.79 10.79
N ASP A 57 -12.23 -11.17 12.06
CA ASP A 57 -11.13 -11.85 12.71
C ASP A 57 -10.90 -13.23 12.08
N ILE A 58 -9.63 -13.60 11.96
CA ILE A 58 -9.22 -14.92 11.53
C ILE A 58 -8.96 -15.81 12.76
N SER A 59 -9.80 -16.83 12.97
CA SER A 59 -9.71 -17.75 14.11
C SER A 59 -8.76 -18.92 13.85
N ILE A 60 -7.78 -19.13 14.75
CA ILE A 60 -6.87 -20.29 14.73
C ILE A 60 -7.33 -21.33 15.78
N PRO A 61 -7.67 -22.57 15.42
CA PRO A 61 -8.04 -23.60 16.40
C PRO A 61 -6.90 -23.90 17.39
N HIS A 62 -7.21 -23.89 18.69
CA HIS A 62 -6.25 -24.04 19.79
C HIS A 62 -5.40 -25.33 19.75
N SER A 63 -5.91 -26.41 19.15
CA SER A 63 -5.22 -27.71 19.05
C SER A 63 -4.02 -27.71 18.10
N LEU A 64 -3.90 -26.70 17.22
CA LEU A 64 -2.88 -26.61 16.20
C LEU A 64 -1.66 -25.77 16.63
N ARG A 65 -1.73 -25.07 17.77
CA ARG A 65 -0.62 -24.30 18.36
C ARG A 65 0.49 -25.16 18.97
N VAL A 66 0.24 -26.45 19.24
CA VAL A 66 1.14 -27.32 20.03
C VAL A 66 2.15 -28.10 19.16
N GLN A 67 1.92 -28.24 17.85
CA GLN A 67 2.87 -28.86 16.94
C GLN A 67 3.74 -27.78 16.28
N GLY A 68 4.87 -27.49 16.94
CA GLY A 68 5.80 -26.40 16.61
C GLY A 68 6.63 -26.59 15.35
N ASN A 69 6.01 -26.85 14.19
CA ASN A 69 6.74 -26.87 12.93
C ASN A 69 5.85 -26.60 11.70
N THR A 70 5.57 -25.34 11.35
CA THR A 70 5.12 -24.92 10.01
C THR A 70 5.37 -23.43 9.73
N ASN A 71 5.69 -23.07 8.49
CA ASN A 71 5.84 -21.70 7.98
C ASN A 71 4.45 -21.01 7.85
N THR A 72 3.99 -20.37 8.92
CA THR A 72 2.70 -19.65 8.99
C THR A 72 2.82 -18.12 8.93
N SER A 73 4.03 -17.61 8.75
CA SER A 73 4.33 -16.18 8.90
C SER A 73 5.21 -15.67 7.78
N TYR A 74 4.88 -14.51 7.24
CA TYR A 74 5.80 -13.75 6.39
C TYR A 74 6.97 -13.26 7.26
N THR A 75 8.20 -13.47 6.80
CA THR A 75 9.38 -12.98 7.50
C THR A 75 9.94 -11.80 6.72
N ILE A 76 9.88 -10.60 7.31
CA ILE A 76 10.28 -9.37 6.64
C ILE A 76 11.41 -8.71 7.42
N GLN A 77 12.47 -8.35 6.72
CA GLN A 77 13.53 -7.51 7.26
C GLN A 77 13.08 -6.05 7.27
N PRO A 78 12.93 -5.42 8.45
CA PRO A 78 12.69 -3.99 8.50
C PRO A 78 14.01 -3.22 8.49
N ARG A 79 13.91 -1.92 8.21
CA ARG A 79 14.96 -0.92 8.37
C ARG A 79 14.38 0.33 9.02
N SER A 80 15.22 1.13 9.67
CA SER A 80 14.79 2.47 10.10
C SER A 80 14.59 3.37 8.87
N ILE A 81 13.46 4.06 8.82
CA ILE A 81 13.13 5.08 7.81
C ILE A 81 12.62 6.35 8.49
N LYS A 82 12.85 7.48 7.82
CA LYS A 82 12.27 8.77 8.22
C LYS A 82 10.89 8.94 7.62
N THR A 83 9.94 9.39 8.45
CA THR A 83 8.61 9.79 8.03
C THR A 83 8.25 11.14 8.64
N TYR A 84 7.17 11.74 8.13
CA TYR A 84 6.64 13.01 8.60
C TYR A 84 5.15 12.84 8.90
N ARG A 85 4.75 13.11 10.14
CA ARG A 85 3.36 13.01 10.58
C ARG A 85 2.77 14.39 10.83
N PRO A 86 1.48 14.61 10.49
CA PRO A 86 0.82 15.85 10.85
C PRO A 86 0.68 15.93 12.37
N PRO A 87 0.63 17.15 12.95
CA PRO A 87 0.57 17.32 14.41
C PRO A 87 -0.74 16.77 15.00
N SER A 88 -1.81 16.76 14.22
CA SER A 88 -3.06 16.06 14.53
C SER A 88 -3.90 15.87 13.28
N PHE A 89 -4.85 14.93 13.33
CA PHE A 89 -5.85 14.75 12.29
C PHE A 89 -6.68 16.02 12.05
N ASP A 90 -7.05 16.74 13.12
CA ASP A 90 -7.81 17.99 13.02
C ASP A 90 -7.03 19.09 12.30
N ALA A 91 -5.73 19.22 12.58
CA ALA A 91 -4.87 20.19 11.90
C ALA A 91 -4.74 19.85 10.41
N TYR A 92 -4.50 18.57 10.08
CA TYR A 92 -4.44 18.10 8.70
C TYR A 92 -5.76 18.34 7.95
N SER A 93 -6.89 17.97 8.55
CA SER A 93 -8.23 18.14 7.99
C SER A 93 -8.58 19.62 7.79
N ARG A 94 -8.18 20.50 8.73
CA ARG A 94 -8.33 21.95 8.61
C ARG A 94 -7.51 22.50 7.44
N ALA A 95 -6.23 22.15 7.34
CA ALA A 95 -5.35 22.60 6.26
C ALA A 95 -5.91 22.19 4.89
N ARG A 96 -6.32 20.93 4.76
CA ARG A 96 -7.00 20.39 3.57
C ARG A 96 -8.28 21.17 3.23
N THR A 97 -9.16 21.36 4.22
CA THR A 97 -10.43 22.09 4.02
C THR A 97 -10.21 23.53 3.60
N ARG A 98 -9.18 24.20 4.13
CA ARG A 98 -8.83 25.57 3.76
C ARG A 98 -8.30 25.66 2.34
N SER A 99 -7.46 24.70 1.93
CA SER A 99 -7.00 24.60 0.55
C SER A 99 -8.16 24.40 -0.41
N LEU A 100 -9.02 23.41 -0.14
CA LEU A 100 -10.18 23.08 -0.97
C LEU A 100 -11.21 24.22 -1.08
N ARG A 101 -11.57 24.86 0.03
CA ARG A 101 -12.67 25.85 0.05
C ARG A 101 -12.22 27.26 -0.29
N PHE A 102 -10.98 27.61 0.01
CA PHE A 102 -10.50 28.99 -0.05
C PHE A 102 -9.23 29.16 -0.88
N GLY A 103 -8.66 28.08 -1.45
CA GLY A 103 -7.38 28.15 -2.16
C GLY A 103 -6.21 28.55 -1.27
N GLN A 104 -6.31 28.33 0.04
CA GLN A 104 -5.34 28.79 1.03
C GLN A 104 -4.42 27.65 1.46
N SER A 105 -3.12 27.89 1.44
CA SER A 105 -2.13 26.99 2.05
C SER A 105 -2.00 27.29 3.54
N GLU A 106 -1.94 26.24 4.35
CA GLU A 106 -1.63 26.32 5.78
C GLU A 106 -0.32 25.54 6.02
N SER A 107 0.62 26.16 6.72
CA SER A 107 1.84 25.48 7.15
C SER A 107 1.51 24.59 8.35
N LEU A 108 1.81 23.30 8.22
CA LEU A 108 1.71 22.34 9.31
C LEU A 108 3.10 22.13 9.92
N ASP A 109 3.16 22.01 11.23
CA ASP A 109 4.35 21.62 11.97
C ASP A 109 4.48 20.09 11.91
N TRP A 110 5.11 19.60 10.85
CA TRP A 110 5.27 18.16 10.61
C TRP A 110 6.28 17.57 11.59
N GLY A 111 5.85 16.59 12.38
CA GLY A 111 6.74 15.83 13.25
C GLY A 111 7.59 14.87 12.41
N GLU A 112 8.91 15.06 12.42
CA GLU A 112 9.85 14.09 11.87
C GLU A 112 10.02 12.92 12.84
N GLU A 113 9.83 11.69 12.36
CA GLU A 113 9.95 10.47 13.17
C GLU A 113 10.81 9.44 12.44
N ASP A 114 11.71 8.79 13.17
CA ASP A 114 12.39 7.58 12.72
C ASP A 114 11.57 6.35 13.16
N ILE A 115 11.03 5.63 12.20
CA ILE A 115 10.18 4.45 12.43
C ILE A 115 10.75 3.22 11.70
N LEU A 116 10.29 2.02 12.06
CA LEU A 116 10.59 0.82 11.29
C LEU A 116 9.77 0.81 10.00
N GLY A 117 10.41 0.65 8.85
CA GLY A 117 9.77 0.44 7.56
C GLY A 117 10.30 -0.81 6.88
N PRO A 118 9.68 -1.27 5.80
CA PRO A 118 10.21 -2.38 5.02
C PRO A 118 11.55 -2.00 4.38
N ASP A 119 12.52 -2.92 4.37
CA ASP A 119 13.77 -2.71 3.65
C ASP A 119 13.60 -2.90 2.15
N VAL A 120 13.16 -1.84 1.46
CA VAL A 120 12.86 -1.85 0.02
C VAL A 120 14.09 -2.05 -0.86
N GLU A 121 15.31 -2.03 -0.32
CA GLU A 121 16.54 -2.35 -1.06
C GLU A 121 16.81 -3.85 -1.14
N ARG A 122 16.03 -4.67 -0.43
CA ARG A 122 16.10 -6.13 -0.44
C ARG A 122 15.04 -6.71 -1.35
N ARG A 123 15.45 -7.55 -2.30
CA ARG A 123 14.51 -8.18 -3.24
C ARG A 123 13.52 -9.09 -2.52
N GLU A 124 13.99 -9.83 -1.52
CA GLU A 124 13.16 -10.75 -0.74
C GLU A 124 12.04 -10.00 0.02
N VAL A 125 12.34 -8.81 0.56
CA VAL A 125 11.31 -7.98 1.22
C VAL A 125 10.24 -7.56 0.23
N LEU A 126 10.63 -7.08 -0.96
CA LEU A 126 9.66 -6.73 -2.00
C LEU A 126 8.85 -7.95 -2.45
N LEU A 127 9.48 -9.11 -2.58
CA LEU A 127 8.82 -10.36 -2.97
C LEU A 127 7.77 -10.79 -1.94
N GLU A 128 8.09 -10.78 -0.65
CA GLU A 128 7.16 -11.14 0.42
C GLU A 128 5.99 -10.15 0.52
N LEU A 129 6.26 -8.84 0.40
CA LEU A 129 5.20 -7.82 0.36
C LEU A 129 4.31 -7.96 -0.90
N ALA A 130 4.88 -8.34 -2.05
CA ALA A 130 4.11 -8.61 -3.26
C ALA A 130 3.19 -9.82 -3.06
N LYS A 131 3.66 -10.91 -2.45
CA LYS A 131 2.83 -12.08 -2.08
C LYS A 131 1.70 -11.70 -1.11
N MET A 132 2.00 -10.92 -0.07
CA MET A 132 0.99 -10.38 0.85
C MET A 132 -0.05 -9.52 0.12
N THR A 133 0.39 -8.75 -0.89
CA THR A 133 -0.48 -7.92 -1.73
C THR A 133 -1.38 -8.78 -2.61
N ASN A 134 -0.86 -9.82 -3.26
CA ASN A 134 -1.65 -10.77 -4.06
C ASN A 134 -2.76 -11.41 -3.23
N ASN A 135 -2.49 -11.76 -1.97
CA ASN A 135 -3.49 -12.38 -1.10
C ASN A 135 -4.74 -11.51 -0.89
N ALA A 136 -4.70 -10.19 -1.10
CA ALA A 136 -5.92 -9.36 -1.09
C ALA A 136 -6.90 -9.65 -2.26
N TYR A 137 -6.46 -10.35 -3.31
CA TYR A 137 -7.24 -10.67 -4.51
C TYR A 137 -7.84 -12.08 -4.55
N VAL A 138 -7.47 -12.94 -3.61
CA VAL A 138 -7.81 -14.37 -3.66
C VAL A 138 -8.32 -14.83 -2.31
N GLU A 139 -9.27 -15.78 -2.31
CA GLU A 139 -9.67 -16.51 -1.10
C GLU A 139 -8.57 -17.54 -0.73
N PRO A 140 -8.41 -17.93 0.55
CA PRO A 140 -7.36 -18.87 0.95
C PRO A 140 -7.44 -20.26 0.29
N GLU A 141 -8.59 -20.62 -0.26
CA GLU A 141 -8.86 -21.88 -0.96
C GLU A 141 -8.56 -21.81 -2.47
N ASP A 142 -8.26 -20.61 -2.98
CA ASP A 142 -7.95 -20.39 -4.39
C ASP A 142 -6.54 -20.94 -4.71
N PRO A 143 -6.36 -21.69 -5.81
CA PRO A 143 -5.03 -22.15 -6.24
C PRO A 143 -3.99 -21.03 -6.47
N ALA A 144 -4.43 -19.79 -6.71
CA ALA A 144 -3.58 -18.62 -6.83
C ALA A 144 -3.23 -17.96 -5.48
N TRP A 145 -3.64 -18.57 -4.36
CA TRP A 145 -3.24 -18.20 -3.01
C TRP A 145 -1.75 -18.47 -2.79
N TYR A 146 -0.99 -17.44 -2.38
CA TYR A 146 0.37 -17.65 -1.92
C TYR A 146 0.33 -18.25 -0.51
N PRO A 147 0.82 -19.49 -0.32
CA PRO A 147 0.57 -20.23 0.92
C PRO A 147 1.10 -19.49 2.16
N LEU A 148 0.17 -19.16 3.04
CA LEU A 148 0.31 -19.34 4.47
C LEU A 148 -0.21 -20.75 4.78
N ASP A 149 0.43 -21.53 5.68
CA ASP A 149 0.23 -23.00 5.80
C ASP A 149 -1.21 -23.57 5.76
N GLN A 150 -1.32 -24.89 5.56
CA GLN A 150 -2.54 -25.67 5.27
C GLN A 150 -3.54 -25.84 6.43
N ARG A 151 -3.88 -24.79 7.19
CA ARG A 151 -4.68 -24.91 8.42
C ARG A 151 -5.90 -23.99 8.52
N TRP A 152 -6.51 -23.66 7.38
CA TRP A 152 -7.66 -22.77 7.30
C TRP A 152 -8.97 -23.54 7.14
N ASN A 153 -9.95 -23.26 8.01
CA ASN A 153 -11.35 -23.64 7.82
C ASN A 153 -12.15 -22.33 7.72
N THR A 154 -12.50 -21.92 6.51
CA THR A 154 -13.03 -20.61 6.13
C THR A 154 -14.46 -20.76 5.62
N SER A 155 -15.39 -21.04 6.52
CA SER A 155 -16.81 -21.02 6.15
C SER A 155 -17.39 -19.59 5.97
N HIS A 156 -16.55 -18.54 5.95
CA HIS A 156 -16.99 -17.15 5.91
C HIS A 156 -16.43 -16.37 4.71
N ARG A 157 -17.33 -16.03 3.78
CA ARG A 157 -17.08 -15.28 2.53
C ARG A 157 -17.20 -13.77 2.72
N PHE A 158 -16.62 -13.24 3.79
CA PHE A 158 -16.81 -11.85 4.15
C PHE A 158 -16.13 -10.90 3.16
N GLY A 159 -16.90 -9.98 2.56
CA GLY A 159 -16.43 -9.04 1.55
C GLY A 159 -16.32 -9.62 0.14
N TRP A 160 -16.77 -10.87 -0.09
CA TRP A 160 -16.79 -11.58 -1.37
C TRP A 160 -18.21 -12.00 -1.79
N GLU A 161 -19.22 -11.44 -1.13
CA GLU A 161 -20.62 -11.64 -1.46
C GLU A 161 -20.96 -11.07 -2.86
N PRO A 162 -22.02 -11.57 -3.53
CA PRO A 162 -22.40 -11.10 -4.87
C PRO A 162 -22.73 -9.60 -4.95
N ASP A 163 -23.08 -8.99 -3.82
CA ASP A 163 -23.38 -7.56 -3.63
C ASP A 163 -22.23 -6.79 -2.97
N ALA A 164 -21.10 -7.44 -2.67
CA ALA A 164 -19.95 -6.80 -2.05
C ALA A 164 -19.31 -5.76 -2.98
N ASP A 165 -19.03 -4.58 -2.44
CA ASP A 165 -18.73 -3.42 -3.25
C ASP A 165 -17.32 -2.86 -2.99
N GLY A 166 -16.49 -2.94 -4.03
CA GLY A 166 -15.26 -2.17 -4.21
C GLY A 166 -14.06 -2.52 -3.33
N PHE A 167 -14.14 -2.16 -2.06
CA PHE A 167 -12.99 -1.91 -1.21
C PHE A 167 -12.81 -2.99 -0.15
N ARG A 168 -11.71 -3.74 -0.24
CA ARG A 168 -11.39 -4.85 0.67
C ARG A 168 -9.91 -5.16 0.70
N GLY A 169 -9.50 -6.05 1.60
CA GLY A 169 -8.15 -6.56 1.67
C GLY A 169 -7.88 -7.29 2.97
N ARG A 170 -6.62 -7.26 3.43
CA ARG A 170 -6.13 -8.08 4.53
C ARG A 170 -5.28 -7.29 5.50
N VAL A 171 -5.28 -7.70 6.76
CA VAL A 171 -4.45 -7.11 7.82
C VAL A 171 -3.58 -8.21 8.40
N PHE A 172 -2.28 -7.98 8.40
CA PHE A 172 -1.27 -8.85 9.00
C PHE A 172 -0.66 -8.14 10.20
N ALA A 173 -0.29 -8.85 11.25
CA ALA A 173 0.38 -8.25 12.39
C ALA A 173 1.43 -9.18 13.00
N THR A 174 2.41 -8.59 13.66
CA THR A 174 3.37 -9.34 14.48
C THR A 174 2.68 -9.95 15.71
N PRO A 175 3.25 -11.02 16.32
CA PRO A 175 2.67 -11.64 17.52
C PRO A 175 2.49 -10.69 18.72
N ASP A 176 3.34 -9.68 18.82
CA ASP A 176 3.32 -8.64 19.85
C ASP A 176 2.50 -7.40 19.42
N ASN A 177 1.89 -7.43 18.23
CA ASN A 177 1.19 -6.30 17.61
C ASN A 177 2.05 -5.03 17.45
N SER A 178 3.38 -5.08 17.52
CA SER A 178 4.22 -3.89 17.34
C SER A 178 4.21 -3.35 15.90
N THR A 179 4.00 -4.22 14.91
CA THR A 179 3.87 -3.83 13.50
C THR A 179 2.64 -4.47 12.87
N VAL A 180 1.88 -3.66 12.14
CA VAL A 180 0.68 -4.07 11.40
C VAL A 180 0.89 -3.72 9.93
N VAL A 181 0.65 -4.67 9.03
CA VAL A 181 0.68 -4.44 7.59
C VAL A 181 -0.73 -4.59 7.04
N VAL A 182 -1.27 -3.52 6.48
CA VAL A 182 -2.57 -3.54 5.80
C VAL A 182 -2.37 -3.59 4.30
N SER A 183 -2.99 -4.59 3.67
CA SER A 183 -3.03 -4.78 2.23
C SER A 183 -4.38 -4.28 1.70
N ILE A 184 -4.33 -3.41 0.69
CA ILE A 184 -5.51 -2.86 0.01
C ILE A 184 -5.58 -3.47 -1.38
N LYS A 185 -6.70 -4.14 -1.68
CA LYS A 185 -6.98 -4.70 -2.99
C LYS A 185 -7.21 -3.58 -4.00
N GLY A 186 -6.63 -3.69 -5.20
CA GLY A 186 -6.99 -2.86 -6.34
C GLY A 186 -8.12 -3.45 -7.20
N THR A 187 -8.21 -3.00 -8.45
CA THR A 187 -9.29 -3.34 -9.37
C THR A 187 -9.35 -4.85 -9.64
N SER A 188 -10.56 -5.43 -9.58
CA SER A 188 -10.78 -6.83 -9.96
C SER A 188 -10.42 -7.05 -11.43
N ALA A 189 -9.20 -7.52 -11.67
CA ALA A 189 -8.65 -7.74 -13.00
C ALA A 189 -9.15 -9.07 -13.61
N GLY A 190 -10.47 -9.22 -13.74
CA GLY A 190 -11.03 -10.11 -14.76
C GLY A 190 -10.73 -9.56 -16.16
N LEU A 191 -9.45 -9.31 -16.46
CA LEU A 191 -8.88 -8.84 -17.71
C LEU A 191 -9.81 -7.93 -18.55
N PHE A 192 -10.01 -6.68 -18.12
CA PHE A 192 -10.69 -5.64 -18.93
C PHE A 192 -12.04 -6.04 -19.55
N GLY A 193 -12.84 -6.87 -18.86
CA GLY A 193 -14.17 -7.28 -19.34
C GLY A 193 -14.92 -8.32 -18.49
N GLY A 194 -14.26 -8.97 -17.54
CA GLY A 194 -14.85 -9.89 -16.57
C GLY A 194 -15.45 -9.14 -15.39
N GLY A 195 -16.77 -8.97 -15.42
CA GLY A 195 -17.53 -8.41 -14.32
C GLY A 195 -17.41 -9.28 -13.06
N GLY A 196 -16.98 -8.64 -11.98
CA GLY A 196 -17.20 -9.10 -10.60
C GLY A 196 -17.98 -8.03 -9.83
N PRO A 197 -18.45 -8.33 -8.60
CA PRO A 197 -19.25 -7.41 -7.80
C PRO A 197 -18.64 -6.01 -7.65
N THR A 198 -17.31 -5.91 -7.55
CA THR A 198 -16.58 -4.65 -7.30
C THR A 198 -16.27 -3.82 -8.55
N ALA A 199 -16.35 -4.41 -9.75
CA ALA A 199 -15.72 -3.85 -10.95
C ALA A 199 -16.25 -2.47 -11.36
N LYS A 200 -17.52 -2.16 -11.05
CA LYS A 200 -18.12 -0.86 -11.38
C LYS A 200 -17.54 0.27 -10.53
N LYS A 201 -17.41 0.08 -9.21
CA LYS A 201 -16.83 1.09 -8.32
C LYS A 201 -15.32 1.21 -8.51
N ASP A 202 -14.63 0.09 -8.75
CA ASP A 202 -13.20 0.10 -9.06
C ASP A 202 -12.93 1.00 -10.28
N LYS A 203 -13.64 0.73 -11.39
CA LYS A 203 -13.54 1.51 -12.65
C LYS A 203 -13.93 2.97 -12.50
N LEU A 204 -14.93 3.28 -11.67
CA LEU A 204 -15.30 4.66 -11.37
C LEU A 204 -14.16 5.40 -10.67
N ASN A 205 -13.57 4.79 -9.64
CA ASN A 205 -12.46 5.38 -8.90
C ASN A 205 -11.21 5.51 -9.78
N ASP A 206 -10.87 4.49 -10.57
CA ASP A 206 -9.75 4.56 -11.53
C ASP A 206 -9.91 5.75 -12.48
N ASN A 207 -11.08 5.86 -13.11
CA ASN A 207 -11.36 6.93 -14.06
C ASN A 207 -11.43 8.31 -13.41
N LEU A 208 -11.88 8.43 -12.16
CA LEU A 208 -11.90 9.72 -11.46
C LEU A 208 -10.50 10.15 -11.00
N LEU A 209 -9.70 9.22 -10.49
CA LEU A 209 -8.39 9.51 -9.91
C LEU A 209 -7.29 9.69 -10.97
N PHE A 210 -7.30 8.88 -12.03
CA PHE A 210 -6.14 8.72 -12.94
C PHE A 210 -6.38 9.23 -14.36
N SER A 211 -7.56 9.74 -14.67
CA SER A 211 -7.80 10.45 -15.93
C SER A 211 -7.57 11.95 -15.79
N CYS A 212 -7.21 12.59 -16.89
CA CYS A 212 -6.99 14.03 -16.93
C CYS A 212 -8.30 14.80 -16.78
N CYS A 213 -9.41 14.35 -17.38
CA CYS A 213 -10.69 15.04 -17.25
C CYS A 213 -11.89 14.08 -17.32
N CYS A 214 -12.30 13.52 -16.18
CA CYS A 214 -13.50 12.71 -16.04
C CYS A 214 -13.58 11.53 -17.06
N ALA A 215 -12.46 10.92 -17.41
CA ALA A 215 -12.34 9.88 -18.45
C ALA A 215 -12.94 10.32 -19.81
N LYS A 216 -12.76 11.58 -20.17
CA LYS A 216 -13.10 12.08 -21.49
C LYS A 216 -12.06 11.63 -22.52
N VAL A 217 -12.35 10.53 -23.19
CA VAL A 217 -11.48 9.96 -24.24
C VAL A 217 -11.97 10.35 -25.64
N ASP A 218 -13.16 9.88 -26.04
CA ASP A 218 -13.75 10.20 -27.35
C ASP A 218 -15.29 10.38 -27.28
N TRP A 219 -15.98 10.26 -28.42
CA TRP A 219 -17.43 10.42 -28.53
C TRP A 219 -18.22 9.16 -28.14
N THR A 220 -17.57 7.99 -28.06
CA THR A 220 -18.16 6.71 -27.67
C THR A 220 -18.22 6.53 -26.15
N TRP A 221 -17.54 7.38 -25.39
CA TRP A 221 -17.49 7.35 -23.92
C TRP A 221 -18.40 8.36 -23.26
N THR A 222 -19.01 7.93 -22.15
CA THR A 222 -19.67 8.84 -21.20
C THR A 222 -18.70 9.20 -20.09
N PRO A 223 -18.38 10.49 -19.88
CA PRO A 223 -17.53 10.93 -18.78
C PRO A 223 -18.08 10.52 -17.40
N VAL A 224 -17.19 10.21 -16.46
CA VAL A 224 -17.56 9.82 -15.09
C VAL A 224 -17.96 11.01 -14.20
N CYS A 225 -17.71 12.23 -14.65
CA CYS A 225 -18.17 13.47 -14.03
C CYS A 225 -18.46 14.57 -15.06
N GLY A 226 -19.25 15.57 -14.65
CA GLY A 226 -19.68 16.70 -15.49
C GLY A 226 -18.69 17.85 -15.59
N CYS A 227 -17.38 17.61 -15.44
CA CYS A 227 -16.37 18.67 -15.37
C CYS A 227 -15.72 19.00 -16.71
N TYR A 228 -15.87 18.12 -17.70
CA TYR A 228 -15.48 18.41 -19.08
C TYR A 228 -16.24 19.62 -19.63
N ARG A 229 -15.57 20.40 -20.48
CA ARG A 229 -16.16 21.55 -21.19
C ARG A 229 -16.07 21.40 -22.69
N ASN A 230 -15.16 22.12 -23.34
CA ASN A 230 -15.00 22.07 -24.78
C ASN A 230 -13.51 22.05 -25.15
N GLY A 231 -13.18 21.41 -26.27
CA GLY A 231 -11.80 21.17 -26.66
C GLY A 231 -11.05 20.43 -25.55
N TRP A 232 -9.94 21.01 -25.09
CA TRP A 232 -9.12 20.44 -24.03
C TRP A 232 -9.28 21.18 -22.69
N LYS A 233 -10.47 21.74 -22.41
CA LYS A 233 -10.74 22.46 -21.16
C LYS A 233 -11.46 21.59 -20.16
N CYS A 234 -10.97 21.57 -18.92
CA CYS A 234 -11.61 20.90 -17.79
C CYS A 234 -11.76 21.84 -16.59
N ASP A 235 -12.94 21.84 -15.98
CA ASP A 235 -13.22 22.66 -14.82
C ASP A 235 -12.54 22.08 -13.57
N GLN A 236 -11.56 22.81 -13.03
CA GLN A 236 -10.70 22.34 -11.95
C GLN A 236 -11.49 22.15 -10.65
N THR A 237 -12.32 23.13 -10.27
CA THR A 237 -13.08 23.06 -9.02
C THR A 237 -14.14 21.96 -9.06
N CYS A 238 -14.72 21.67 -10.22
CA CYS A 238 -15.60 20.53 -10.42
C CYS A 238 -14.85 19.21 -10.23
N LEU A 239 -13.66 19.06 -10.82
CA LEU A 239 -12.85 17.84 -10.67
C LEU A 239 -12.52 17.57 -9.21
N GLU A 240 -12.06 18.60 -8.49
CA GLU A 240 -11.74 18.52 -7.06
C GLU A 240 -12.98 18.06 -6.26
N ARG A 241 -14.16 18.65 -6.51
CA ARG A 241 -15.41 18.25 -5.84
C ARG A 241 -15.85 16.82 -6.17
N ALA A 242 -15.61 16.35 -7.38
CA ALA A 242 -15.98 15.00 -7.80
C ALA A 242 -15.22 13.90 -7.05
N LEU A 243 -14.12 14.23 -6.36
CA LEU A 243 -13.29 13.28 -5.60
C LEU A 243 -13.62 13.19 -4.10
N ILE A 244 -14.65 13.90 -3.61
CA ILE A 244 -14.87 14.12 -2.17
C ILE A 244 -16.13 13.39 -1.66
N ASP A 245 -16.81 12.62 -2.51
CA ASP A 245 -17.95 11.80 -2.09
C ASP A 245 -17.50 10.68 -1.13
N ASP A 246 -18.20 10.51 -0.02
CA ASP A 246 -17.88 9.53 1.04
C ASP A 246 -17.91 8.08 0.55
N SER A 247 -18.57 7.81 -0.57
CA SER A 247 -18.62 6.48 -1.20
C SER A 247 -17.39 6.14 -2.04
N LEU A 248 -16.47 7.09 -2.22
CA LEU A 248 -15.20 6.88 -2.93
C LEU A 248 -14.17 6.19 -2.05
N PHE A 249 -13.17 5.58 -2.69
CA PHE A 249 -12.22 4.72 -2.01
C PHE A 249 -11.24 5.47 -1.10
N TYR A 250 -10.92 6.72 -1.40
CA TYR A 250 -10.03 7.51 -0.55
C TYR A 250 -10.63 7.80 0.84
N PRO A 251 -11.85 8.36 0.97
CA PRO A 251 -12.52 8.50 2.27
C PRO A 251 -12.67 7.17 3.03
N ILE A 252 -13.06 6.10 2.32
CA ILE A 252 -13.14 4.75 2.89
C ILE A 252 -11.78 4.30 3.45
N GLY A 253 -10.68 4.52 2.73
CA GLY A 253 -9.33 4.21 3.16
C GLY A 253 -8.92 4.98 4.42
N THR A 254 -9.31 6.26 4.54
CA THR A 254 -9.04 7.03 5.76
C THR A 254 -9.78 6.46 6.97
N ASN A 255 -11.02 6.00 6.78
CA ASN A 255 -11.79 5.32 7.82
C ASN A 255 -11.18 3.96 8.20
N LEU A 256 -10.68 3.20 7.22
CA LEU A 256 -9.96 1.95 7.48
C LEU A 256 -8.74 2.20 8.36
N TYR A 257 -7.92 3.20 8.02
CA TYR A 257 -6.74 3.55 8.79
C TYR A 257 -7.10 3.95 10.22
N ASN A 258 -8.10 4.82 10.39
CA ASN A 258 -8.56 5.25 11.71
C ASN A 258 -9.06 4.05 12.56
N ASN A 259 -9.82 3.13 11.97
CA ASN A 259 -10.26 1.92 12.68
C ASN A 259 -9.08 1.04 13.10
N LEU A 260 -8.06 0.90 12.24
CA LEU A 260 -6.84 0.18 12.58
C LEU A 260 -6.11 0.84 13.75
N THR A 261 -5.96 2.17 13.76
CA THR A 261 -5.33 2.87 14.91
C THR A 261 -6.13 2.71 16.20
N TYR A 262 -7.44 2.50 16.15
CA TYR A 262 -8.23 2.18 17.33
C TYR A 262 -8.00 0.74 17.82
N MET A 263 -7.89 -0.21 16.89
CA MET A 263 -7.62 -1.62 17.19
C MET A 263 -6.16 -1.88 17.63
N TYR A 264 -5.24 -1.06 17.13
CA TYR A 264 -3.79 -1.21 17.21
C TYR A 264 -3.13 0.14 17.56
N PRO A 265 -3.39 0.70 18.77
CA PRO A 265 -3.05 2.09 19.11
C PRO A 265 -1.56 2.39 19.15
N GLU A 266 -0.73 1.40 19.51
CA GLU A 266 0.72 1.56 19.65
C GLU A 266 1.49 0.95 18.47
N SER A 267 0.79 0.48 17.45
CA SER A 267 1.39 -0.25 16.35
C SER A 267 1.94 0.68 15.29
N ASN A 268 3.06 0.28 14.69
CA ASN A 268 3.54 0.86 13.46
C ASN A 268 2.79 0.26 12.27
N ILE A 269 1.99 1.07 11.58
CA ILE A 269 1.12 0.60 10.48
C ILE A 269 1.81 0.84 9.14
N TRP A 270 2.08 -0.23 8.40
CA TRP A 270 2.52 -0.21 7.01
C TRP A 270 1.35 -0.45 6.08
N ILE A 271 1.36 0.20 4.92
CA ILE A 271 0.31 0.04 3.91
C ILE A 271 0.92 -0.51 2.64
N ILE A 272 0.33 -1.56 2.09
CA ILE A 272 0.73 -2.14 0.81
C ILE A 272 -0.47 -2.26 -0.12
N GLY A 273 -0.21 -2.27 -1.42
CA GLY A 273 -1.26 -2.40 -2.41
C GLY A 273 -0.71 -2.52 -3.83
N HIS A 274 -1.57 -3.00 -4.72
CA HIS A 274 -1.26 -3.14 -6.14
C HIS A 274 -2.31 -2.38 -6.97
N SER A 275 -1.89 -1.82 -8.12
CA SER A 275 -2.80 -1.10 -9.02
C SER A 275 -3.55 0.02 -8.27
N LEU A 276 -4.88 0.14 -8.43
CA LEU A 276 -5.73 1.07 -7.66
C LEU A 276 -5.50 1.02 -6.14
N GLY A 277 -5.28 -0.19 -5.58
CA GLY A 277 -5.04 -0.37 -4.15
C GLY A 277 -3.69 0.20 -3.71
N GLY A 278 -2.69 0.17 -4.60
CA GLY A 278 -1.39 0.81 -4.39
C GLY A 278 -1.52 2.34 -4.39
N ALA A 279 -2.29 2.90 -5.30
CA ALA A 279 -2.49 4.35 -5.37
C ALA A 279 -3.19 4.86 -4.10
N LEU A 280 -4.23 4.15 -3.65
CA LEU A 280 -4.89 4.43 -2.38
C LEU A 280 -3.92 4.30 -1.20
N ALA A 281 -3.08 3.27 -1.18
CA ALA A 281 -2.06 3.11 -0.16
C ALA A 281 -1.11 4.30 -0.09
N SER A 282 -0.63 4.81 -1.24
CA SER A 282 0.21 6.01 -1.31
C SER A 282 -0.51 7.26 -0.79
N LEU A 283 -1.75 7.49 -1.21
CA LEU A 283 -2.56 8.64 -0.74
C LEU A 283 -2.76 8.60 0.79
N LEU A 284 -2.96 7.42 1.37
CA LEU A 284 -3.02 7.22 2.82
C LEU A 284 -1.65 7.41 3.48
N GLY A 285 -0.57 6.96 2.84
CA GLY A 285 0.81 7.17 3.28
C GLY A 285 1.18 8.64 3.40
N VAL A 286 0.76 9.48 2.45
CA VAL A 286 0.93 10.94 2.53
C VAL A 286 0.08 11.54 3.65
N THR A 287 -1.15 11.02 3.82
CA THR A 287 -2.10 11.54 4.81
C THR A 287 -1.67 11.28 6.25
N PHE A 288 -1.16 10.10 6.53
CA PHE A 288 -0.86 9.64 7.90
C PHE A 288 0.63 9.47 8.19
N GLY A 289 1.53 9.75 7.23
CA GLY A 289 2.96 9.52 7.39
C GLY A 289 3.30 8.04 7.63
N SER A 290 2.55 7.11 7.03
CA SER A 290 2.73 5.66 7.23
C SER A 290 3.61 5.06 6.14
N PRO A 291 4.54 4.13 6.43
CA PRO A 291 5.36 3.47 5.42
C PRO A 291 4.51 2.78 4.35
N VAL A 292 4.85 2.97 3.07
CA VAL A 292 4.10 2.40 1.95
C VAL A 292 5.01 1.70 0.95
N VAL A 293 4.60 0.52 0.51
CA VAL A 293 5.17 -0.15 -0.68
C VAL A 293 4.03 -0.51 -1.63
N THR A 294 4.10 -0.03 -2.86
CA THR A 294 3.09 -0.28 -3.89
C THR A 294 3.68 -1.05 -5.06
N PHE A 295 2.84 -1.81 -5.76
CA PHE A 295 3.23 -2.59 -6.94
C PHE A 295 2.38 -2.21 -8.15
N GLU A 296 3.03 -1.92 -9.29
CA GLU A 296 2.36 -1.60 -10.56
C GLU A 296 1.23 -0.57 -10.37
N CYS A 297 1.49 0.46 -9.58
CA CYS A 297 0.53 1.49 -9.20
C CYS A 297 0.41 2.56 -10.31
N PRO A 298 -0.78 3.06 -10.67
CA PRO A 298 -0.89 4.27 -11.47
C PRO A 298 -0.29 5.48 -10.75
N GLY A 299 0.26 6.45 -11.49
CA GLY A 299 0.75 7.69 -10.89
C GLY A 299 -0.36 8.45 -10.16
N GLU A 300 -0.19 8.68 -8.86
CA GLU A 300 -1.22 9.23 -7.98
C GLU A 300 -0.97 10.67 -7.51
N ARG A 301 0.11 11.32 -7.97
CA ARG A 301 0.47 12.70 -7.59
C ARG A 301 -0.61 13.72 -7.99
N MET A 302 -1.18 13.62 -9.19
CA MET A 302 -2.32 14.45 -9.60
C MET A 302 -3.54 14.22 -8.71
N ALA A 303 -3.84 12.96 -8.37
CA ALA A 303 -4.95 12.65 -7.48
C ALA A 303 -4.77 13.28 -6.09
N ALA A 304 -3.56 13.18 -5.51
CA ALA A 304 -3.21 13.82 -4.24
C ALA A 304 -3.40 15.35 -4.29
N SER A 305 -3.01 15.97 -5.40
CA SER A 305 -3.16 17.42 -5.61
C SER A 305 -4.64 17.82 -5.69
N ARG A 306 -5.46 17.09 -6.46
CA ARG A 306 -6.92 17.33 -6.58
C ARG A 306 -7.68 17.04 -5.29
N LEU A 307 -7.17 16.13 -4.46
CA LEU A 307 -7.69 15.86 -3.13
C LEU A 307 -7.26 16.92 -2.10
N HIS A 308 -6.41 17.88 -2.48
CA HIS A 308 -5.84 18.91 -1.62
C HIS A 308 -5.09 18.33 -0.42
N LEU A 309 -4.38 17.21 -0.59
CA LEU A 309 -3.62 16.61 0.51
C LEU A 309 -2.46 17.54 0.93
N PRO A 310 -2.40 18.00 2.19
CA PRO A 310 -1.24 18.69 2.71
C PRO A 310 0.04 17.87 2.46
N SER A 311 1.03 18.49 1.82
CA SER A 311 2.28 17.83 1.47
C SER A 311 3.30 17.95 2.59
N PRO A 312 3.86 16.83 3.10
CA PRO A 312 4.97 16.85 4.07
C PRO A 312 6.28 17.32 3.42
N PRO A 313 7.31 17.66 4.23
CA PRO A 313 8.64 18.01 3.72
C PRO A 313 9.28 16.93 2.83
N SER A 314 8.91 15.67 3.05
CA SER A 314 9.28 14.54 2.20
C SER A 314 8.22 13.45 2.26
N THR A 315 8.07 12.73 1.15
CA THR A 315 7.21 11.54 1.02
C THR A 315 8.04 10.28 0.79
N HIS A 316 9.33 10.27 1.13
CA HIS A 316 10.25 9.16 0.83
C HIS A 316 9.96 7.86 1.59
N HIS A 317 9.04 7.88 2.56
CA HIS A 317 8.49 6.68 3.20
C HIS A 317 7.52 5.90 2.28
N ILE A 318 7.22 6.42 1.10
CA ILE A 318 6.43 5.79 0.05
C ILE A 318 7.36 5.31 -1.06
N THR A 319 7.30 4.01 -1.37
CA THR A 319 8.05 3.39 -2.47
C THR A 319 7.11 2.70 -3.46
N HIS A 320 7.25 3.03 -4.73
CA HIS A 320 6.54 2.40 -5.85
C HIS A 320 7.46 1.41 -6.55
N VAL A 321 6.97 0.20 -6.81
CA VAL A 321 7.72 -0.87 -7.48
C VAL A 321 6.98 -1.23 -8.75
N TYR A 322 7.61 -1.05 -9.90
CA TYR A 322 6.98 -1.36 -11.18
C TYR A 322 7.99 -1.64 -12.28
N HIS A 323 7.52 -2.13 -13.42
CA HIS A 323 8.36 -2.43 -14.56
C HIS A 323 7.96 -1.70 -15.85
N THR A 324 8.92 -1.42 -16.72
CA THR A 324 8.71 -0.61 -17.94
C THR A 324 7.79 -1.25 -18.97
N ALA A 325 7.54 -2.56 -18.90
CA ALA A 325 6.60 -3.26 -19.76
C ALA A 325 5.12 -3.07 -19.34
N ASP A 326 4.84 -2.51 -18.16
CA ASP A 326 3.47 -2.25 -17.72
C ASP A 326 3.04 -0.84 -18.16
N PRO A 327 2.02 -0.71 -19.03
CA PRO A 327 1.59 0.60 -19.49
C PRO A 327 0.82 1.43 -18.44
N ILE A 328 0.39 0.86 -17.30
CA ILE A 328 -0.34 1.59 -16.25
C ILE A 328 0.55 2.58 -15.46
N PRO A 329 1.58 2.13 -14.72
CA PRO A 329 2.48 3.03 -13.97
C PRO A 329 3.24 3.96 -14.91
N MET A 330 3.49 3.52 -16.15
CA MET A 330 4.12 4.34 -17.18
C MET A 330 3.20 5.43 -17.77
N GLY A 331 1.89 5.37 -17.50
CA GLY A 331 0.87 6.27 -18.04
C GLY A 331 0.76 6.23 -19.57
N THR A 332 1.04 5.08 -20.17
CA THR A 332 0.97 4.85 -21.62
C THR A 332 -0.29 4.08 -22.03
N CYS A 333 -1.17 3.74 -21.09
CA CYS A 333 -2.43 3.04 -21.34
C CYS A 333 -3.62 4.00 -21.58
N ASN A 334 -3.47 4.96 -22.51
CA ASN A 334 -4.37 6.12 -22.63
C ASN A 334 -5.00 6.34 -24.03
N GLY A 335 -4.54 5.66 -25.09
CA GLY A 335 -5.07 5.84 -26.45
C GLY A 335 -6.41 5.14 -26.71
N VAL A 336 -7.20 5.63 -27.67
CA VAL A 336 -8.52 5.04 -28.06
C VAL A 336 -8.44 3.57 -28.50
N LEU A 337 -7.29 3.14 -29.02
CA LEU A 337 -7.02 1.74 -29.41
C LEU A 337 -6.28 0.94 -28.33
N SER A 338 -5.98 1.55 -27.18
CA SER A 338 -5.32 0.85 -26.08
C SER A 338 -6.24 -0.18 -25.44
N SER A 339 -5.66 -1.24 -24.90
CA SER A 339 -6.41 -2.26 -24.15
C SER A 339 -7.15 -1.67 -22.94
N CYS A 340 -6.58 -0.66 -22.27
CA CYS A 340 -7.26 0.03 -21.18
C CYS A 340 -8.51 0.75 -21.66
N ALA A 341 -8.41 1.50 -22.76
CA ALA A 341 -9.55 2.18 -23.35
C ALA A 341 -10.64 1.19 -23.80
N LEU A 342 -10.26 0.06 -24.41
CA LEU A 342 -11.23 -0.96 -24.80
C LEU A 342 -11.96 -1.58 -23.59
N GLY A 343 -11.31 -1.67 -22.42
CA GLY A 343 -11.97 -2.05 -21.16
C GLY A 343 -12.65 -0.90 -20.42
N GLY A 344 -12.58 0.31 -20.96
CA GLY A 344 -13.19 1.54 -20.45
C GLY A 344 -12.45 2.23 -19.30
N TYR A 345 -11.14 2.04 -19.20
CA TYR A 345 -10.26 2.73 -18.26
C TYR A 345 -9.45 3.81 -18.97
N ALA A 346 -9.53 5.05 -18.47
CA ALA A 346 -8.75 6.19 -18.94
C ALA A 346 -7.59 6.43 -17.97
N MET A 347 -6.49 5.70 -18.18
CA MET A 347 -5.30 5.71 -17.32
C MET A 347 -4.25 6.65 -17.90
N GLU A 348 -4.39 7.95 -17.64
CA GLU A 348 -3.55 9.00 -18.21
C GLU A 348 -2.46 9.50 -17.26
N SER A 349 -2.56 9.18 -15.97
CA SER A 349 -1.59 9.56 -14.97
C SER A 349 -0.32 8.70 -14.99
N ARG A 350 0.79 9.30 -14.61
CA ARG A 350 2.15 8.71 -14.57
C ARG A 350 3.02 9.23 -13.44
N CYS A 351 2.68 10.37 -12.84
CA CYS A 351 3.51 10.97 -11.82
C CYS A 351 3.24 10.38 -10.44
N HIS A 352 4.26 9.85 -9.77
CA HIS A 352 4.16 9.23 -8.45
C HIS A 352 4.58 10.17 -7.32
N LEU A 353 4.07 9.95 -6.11
CA LEU A 353 4.67 10.53 -4.91
C LEU A 353 5.88 9.68 -4.48
N GLY A 354 6.65 10.15 -3.50
CA GLY A 354 7.74 9.34 -2.91
C GLY A 354 8.84 8.94 -3.90
N LYS A 355 9.25 7.68 -3.87
CA LYS A 355 10.33 7.11 -4.70
C LYS A 355 9.84 5.92 -5.52
N SER A 356 10.42 5.73 -6.70
CA SER A 356 10.14 4.62 -7.60
C SER A 356 11.35 3.72 -7.78
N ILE A 357 11.16 2.40 -7.61
CA ILE A 357 12.07 1.33 -8.03
C ILE A 357 11.54 0.81 -9.37
N ILE A 358 12.23 1.16 -10.44
CA ILE A 358 11.79 0.88 -11.81
C ILE A 358 12.66 -0.24 -12.40
N TYR A 359 12.03 -1.35 -12.74
CA TYR A 359 12.67 -2.45 -13.45
C TYR A 359 12.54 -2.25 -14.95
N ASP A 360 13.66 -2.02 -15.65
CA ASP A 360 13.62 -1.80 -17.09
C ASP A 360 13.56 -3.14 -17.87
N THR A 361 12.39 -3.79 -17.82
CA THR A 361 12.10 -5.08 -18.45
C THR A 361 12.02 -5.00 -19.97
N VAL A 362 11.65 -3.85 -20.53
CA VAL A 362 11.65 -3.64 -21.99
C VAL A 362 13.07 -3.71 -22.54
N SER A 363 14.02 -2.95 -21.98
CA SER A 363 15.39 -2.93 -22.51
C SER A 363 16.20 -4.16 -22.11
N ASN A 364 16.06 -4.64 -20.87
CA ASN A 364 16.93 -5.72 -20.36
C ASN A 364 16.37 -7.13 -20.59
N LEU A 365 15.05 -7.30 -20.61
CA LEU A 365 14.40 -8.61 -20.80
C LEU A 365 13.59 -8.71 -22.09
N THR A 366 13.54 -7.65 -22.92
CA THR A 366 12.77 -7.61 -24.17
C THR A 366 11.28 -7.90 -23.98
N TRP A 367 10.73 -7.60 -22.80
CA TRP A 367 9.29 -7.76 -22.57
C TRP A 367 8.53 -6.77 -23.45
N PRO A 368 7.48 -7.22 -24.16
CA PRO A 368 6.60 -6.29 -24.88
C PRO A 368 5.84 -5.44 -23.86
N VAL A 369 5.62 -4.16 -24.18
CA VAL A 369 4.71 -3.31 -23.42
C VAL A 369 3.29 -3.85 -23.60
N ASP A 370 2.74 -4.43 -22.53
CA ASP A 370 1.49 -5.19 -22.60
C ASP A 370 0.78 -5.14 -21.25
N ILE A 371 -0.49 -4.72 -21.25
CA ILE A 371 -1.30 -4.66 -20.05
C ILE A 371 -1.44 -5.99 -19.31
N ARG A 372 -1.25 -7.13 -20.00
CA ARG A 372 -1.28 -8.45 -19.36
C ARG A 372 -0.12 -8.66 -18.39
N THR A 373 0.94 -7.85 -18.50
CA THR A 373 2.08 -7.87 -17.57
C THR A 373 1.82 -7.10 -16.27
N HIS A 374 0.74 -6.30 -16.19
CA HIS A 374 0.36 -5.52 -15.01
C HIS A 374 0.07 -6.38 -13.77
N GLY A 375 -0.47 -7.59 -13.93
CA GLY A 375 -0.96 -8.38 -12.80
C GLY A 375 0.14 -8.70 -11.78
N ILE A 376 -0.15 -8.53 -10.49
CA ILE A 376 0.79 -8.77 -9.39
C ILE A 376 1.49 -10.14 -9.43
N VAL A 377 0.84 -11.19 -9.94
CA VAL A 377 1.45 -12.51 -10.14
C VAL A 377 2.64 -12.45 -11.10
N ASN A 378 2.59 -11.62 -12.15
CA ASN A 378 3.72 -11.41 -13.06
C ASN A 378 4.91 -10.74 -12.33
N VAL A 379 4.63 -9.79 -11.44
CA VAL A 379 5.66 -9.17 -10.58
C VAL A 379 6.30 -10.22 -9.67
N ILE A 380 5.50 -11.08 -9.03
CA ILE A 380 6.00 -12.11 -8.11
C ILE A 380 6.82 -13.16 -8.85
N GLU A 381 6.22 -13.80 -9.87
CA GLU A 381 6.76 -15.00 -10.50
C GLU A 381 7.80 -14.72 -11.58
N ARG A 382 7.74 -13.56 -12.23
CA ARG A 382 8.59 -13.25 -13.40
C ARG A 382 9.56 -12.09 -13.19
N LEU A 383 9.30 -11.21 -12.21
CA LEU A 383 10.18 -10.08 -11.93
C LEU A 383 11.00 -10.28 -10.64
N LEU A 384 10.35 -10.58 -9.53
CA LEU A 384 10.97 -10.62 -8.20
C LEU A 384 11.45 -12.01 -7.78
N SER A 385 11.05 -13.08 -8.47
CA SER A 385 11.45 -14.46 -8.19
C SER A 385 12.96 -14.69 -8.39
N GLU A 386 13.56 -14.01 -9.37
CA GLU A 386 14.96 -14.12 -9.73
C GLU A 386 15.75 -12.83 -9.44
N PRO A 387 17.06 -12.90 -9.16
CA PRO A 387 17.90 -11.71 -9.04
C PRO A 387 17.91 -10.87 -10.33
N TRP A 388 17.83 -9.54 -10.18
CA TRP A 388 17.87 -8.62 -11.32
C TRP A 388 19.31 -8.34 -11.74
N ALA A 389 19.75 -8.93 -12.85
CA ALA A 389 21.14 -8.87 -13.31
C ALA A 389 21.75 -7.45 -13.35
N PRO A 390 21.07 -6.42 -13.91
CA PRO A 390 21.61 -5.05 -13.90
C PRO A 390 21.86 -4.46 -12.50
N SER A 391 21.09 -4.88 -11.49
CA SER A 391 21.33 -4.45 -10.10
C SER A 391 22.48 -5.22 -9.47
N VAL A 392 22.55 -6.53 -9.73
CA VAL A 392 23.62 -7.40 -9.23
C VAL A 392 24.98 -6.94 -9.72
N GLU A 393 25.08 -6.51 -10.98
CA GLU A 393 26.31 -5.96 -11.58
C GLU A 393 26.86 -4.74 -10.83
N VAL A 394 26.00 -3.96 -10.17
CA VAL A 394 26.37 -2.79 -9.37
C VAL A 394 26.30 -3.04 -7.87
N GLY A 395 26.23 -4.31 -7.44
CA GLY A 395 26.24 -4.71 -6.04
C GLY A 395 24.95 -4.42 -5.28
N ARG A 396 23.81 -4.34 -5.98
CA ARG A 396 22.46 -4.14 -5.40
C ARG A 396 21.58 -5.37 -5.64
N GLU A 397 20.54 -5.55 -4.84
CA GLU A 397 19.53 -6.60 -5.10
C GLU A 397 18.39 -6.09 -6.00
N VAL A 398 18.10 -4.78 -5.94
CA VAL A 398 17.01 -4.12 -6.67
C VAL A 398 17.49 -2.79 -7.26
N PRO A 399 16.81 -2.28 -8.31
CA PRO A 399 17.12 -0.97 -8.88
C PRO A 399 17.09 0.14 -7.83
N GLU A 400 17.82 1.22 -8.07
CA GLU A 400 17.84 2.36 -7.15
C GLU A 400 16.48 3.05 -7.08
N ALA A 401 15.97 3.22 -5.85
CA ALA A 401 14.75 3.97 -5.59
C ALA A 401 14.99 5.48 -5.81
N LYS A 402 14.30 6.07 -6.79
CA LYS A 402 14.48 7.48 -7.19
C LYS A 402 13.18 8.26 -7.08
N ALA A 403 13.25 9.48 -6.56
CA ALA A 403 12.11 10.39 -6.60
C ALA A 403 11.91 10.93 -8.01
N GLU A 404 10.66 11.06 -8.44
CA GLU A 404 10.33 11.68 -9.72
C GLU A 404 10.37 13.21 -9.60
N VAL A 405 11.33 13.84 -10.26
CA VAL A 405 11.51 15.29 -10.28
C VAL A 405 10.91 15.86 -11.57
N ASP A 406 10.23 17.01 -11.47
CA ASP A 406 9.64 17.74 -12.61
C ASP A 406 8.69 16.90 -13.50
N CYS A 407 8.03 15.90 -12.91
CA CYS A 407 7.02 15.13 -13.62
C CYS A 407 5.77 15.99 -13.89
N VAL A 408 5.44 16.13 -15.17
CA VAL A 408 4.24 16.82 -15.66
C VAL A 408 3.38 15.83 -16.42
N GLU A 409 2.09 15.82 -16.15
CA GLU A 409 1.08 15.01 -16.84
C GLU A 409 -0.07 15.89 -17.31
N CYS A 410 -0.94 15.35 -18.16
CA CYS A 410 -2.10 16.09 -18.71
C CYS A 410 -1.76 17.40 -19.43
N TYR A 411 -0.59 17.52 -20.05
CA TYR A 411 -0.11 18.76 -20.69
C TYR A 411 -1.02 19.28 -21.81
N SER A 412 -1.83 18.42 -22.43
CA SER A 412 -2.81 18.80 -23.45
C SER A 412 -4.02 19.53 -22.87
N TRP A 413 -4.29 19.36 -21.56
CA TRP A 413 -5.47 19.90 -20.88
C TRP A 413 -5.20 21.27 -20.26
N GLU A 414 -6.16 22.18 -20.46
CA GLU A 414 -6.26 23.46 -19.77
C GLU A 414 -7.21 23.28 -18.58
N PHE A 415 -6.68 23.46 -17.36
CA PHE A 415 -7.45 23.42 -16.12
C PHE A 415 -7.72 24.83 -15.62
N GLY A 416 -8.98 25.13 -15.31
CA GLY A 416 -9.39 26.46 -14.88
C GLY A 416 -10.82 26.52 -14.36
N ASP A 417 -11.26 27.72 -14.02
CA ASP A 417 -12.67 27.99 -13.71
C ASP A 417 -13.44 28.17 -15.02
N PHE A 418 -14.16 27.13 -15.40
CA PHE A 418 -14.96 27.12 -16.62
C PHE A 418 -16.40 26.80 -16.22
N PRO A 419 -17.17 27.75 -15.67
CA PRO A 419 -18.54 27.47 -15.26
C PRO A 419 -19.38 27.05 -16.48
N VAL A 420 -20.36 26.18 -16.27
CA VAL A 420 -21.32 25.81 -17.32
C VAL A 420 -22.02 27.09 -17.78
N ALA A 421 -22.00 27.36 -19.09
CA ALA A 421 -22.76 28.47 -19.66
C ALA A 421 -24.24 28.29 -19.29
N LYS A 422 -24.82 29.30 -18.64
CA LYS A 422 -26.24 29.28 -18.22
C LYS A 422 -27.19 29.16 -19.39
#